data_AF-A0AAV7Z363-F1
#
_entry.id   AF-A0AAV7Z363-F1
#
_cell.length_a   1.000
_cell.length_b   1.000
_cell.length_c   1.000
_cell.angle_alpha   90.00
_cell.angle_beta   90.00
_cell.angle_gamma   90.00
#
_symmetry.space_group_name_H-M   'P 1'
#
loop_
_entity.id
_entity.type
_entity.pdbx_description
1 polymer ?
#
loop_
_entity_poly.entity_id
_entity_poly.type
_entity_poly.pdbx_seq_one_letter_code
_entity_poly.pdbx_strand_id
1 'polypeptide(L)'
;MDQVLGKYLNTDKFADVKFYIGKKKKEFYAHQLVLSLASPVWEEIFYPNKWEEQETIGMVEISLPDLDCVSFELFLEYAYKRRIDSRGDGIFKLYLFAEHYGMHKIKTYCSKAFLKNLNQGNCIEYYEYGKKMGINDWASQAMVYIEEHSDTILENENCFQKLSLETIKVVLGLEKLLSKEILIFKSLLKWAQYQKEANYKTDEKVTLKTLLSEFLNHIRLDLMSFQDLQLVNQTGLFSSEELLEYFIKLANNNKINTQSRSRGGTQLEDLKVLLLASCRGGEGRLEHIKESIMVGGIEKVTIINIETTTPSFTFIDDFDIVVLRGRNGSDMNNSTDLGNHLARFVESGKGLVVIAINTLINNESYRIKGRIVEEGFIPLAFGERLEQDQRQLGEIHLPEHPIMKGVQTFKTKDYTHVIGTRVLNGGTLIASWNNGWPLITEKTKQEGYGTVVCLNFHPISTKITSDCGKAWLQETDGDIIISNSVQYVGLI
;
A
#
# COMPACT_ATOMS: atom_id res chain seq x y z
N MET A 1 -12.77 -36.49 31.68
CA MET A 1 -13.63 -35.70 32.59
C MET A 1 -14.54 -34.73 31.81
N ASP A 2 -14.03 -34.13 30.73
CA ASP A 2 -14.65 -32.96 30.05
C ASP A 2 -15.96 -33.21 29.28
N GLN A 3 -16.28 -34.46 28.90
CA GLN A 3 -17.59 -34.79 28.31
C GLN A 3 -18.69 -35.04 29.36
N VAL A 4 -18.31 -35.40 30.60
CA VAL A 4 -19.27 -35.81 31.63
C VAL A 4 -19.90 -34.61 32.31
N LEU A 5 -19.16 -33.52 32.49
CA LEU A 5 -19.68 -32.28 33.08
C LEU A 5 -20.49 -31.46 32.06
N GLY A 6 -20.13 -31.49 30.78
CA GLY A 6 -20.80 -30.72 29.72
C GLY A 6 -22.33 -30.91 29.61
N LYS A 7 -22.87 -32.06 30.04
CA LYS A 7 -24.33 -32.32 30.06
C LYS A 7 -25.10 -31.55 31.14
N TYR A 8 -24.39 -30.98 32.11
CA TYR A 8 -24.94 -30.16 33.20
C TYR A 8 -24.75 -28.65 32.95
N LEU A 9 -24.16 -28.27 31.80
CA LEU A 9 -23.97 -26.88 31.41
C LEU A 9 -25.33 -26.18 31.29
N ASN A 10 -25.52 -25.12 32.08
CA ASN A 10 -26.71 -24.28 32.06
C ASN A 10 -28.03 -25.06 32.24
N THR A 11 -28.02 -26.06 33.11
CA THR A 11 -29.20 -26.83 33.52
C THR A 11 -29.45 -26.68 35.02
N ASP A 12 -30.70 -26.76 35.44
CA ASP A 12 -31.12 -26.77 36.86
C ASP A 12 -30.68 -28.02 37.64
N LYS A 13 -30.30 -29.10 36.96
CA LYS A 13 -29.83 -30.35 37.57
C LYS A 13 -28.56 -30.13 38.38
N PHE A 14 -28.68 -30.34 39.70
CA PHE A 14 -27.60 -30.20 40.68
C PHE A 14 -26.99 -28.79 40.77
N ALA A 15 -27.62 -27.80 40.16
CA ALA A 15 -27.17 -26.42 40.24
C ALA A 15 -27.37 -25.88 41.67
N ASP A 16 -26.29 -25.33 42.23
CA ASP A 16 -26.23 -24.71 43.55
C ASP A 16 -26.03 -23.18 43.44
N VAL A 17 -25.99 -22.65 42.21
CA VAL A 17 -25.97 -21.21 41.92
C VAL A 17 -26.75 -20.86 40.64
N LYS A 18 -27.50 -19.76 40.70
CA LYS A 18 -28.21 -19.13 39.58
C LYS A 18 -27.73 -17.69 39.40
N PHE A 19 -27.40 -17.33 38.17
CA PHE A 19 -26.96 -16.00 37.80
C PHE A 19 -28.02 -15.25 37.00
N TYR A 20 -28.14 -13.95 37.27
CA TYR A 20 -28.91 -12.99 36.47
C TYR A 20 -27.93 -12.02 35.80
N ILE A 21 -27.66 -12.22 34.51
CA ILE A 21 -26.61 -11.52 33.76
C ILE A 21 -27.20 -10.45 32.84
N GLY A 22 -26.54 -9.30 32.82
CA GLY A 22 -26.86 -8.18 31.95
C GLY A 22 -28.13 -7.42 32.37
N LYS A 23 -28.38 -6.28 31.72
CA LYS A 23 -29.55 -5.41 31.99
C LYS A 23 -30.90 -6.13 31.85
N LYS A 24 -30.96 -7.16 31.00
CA LYS A 24 -32.16 -7.99 30.77
C LYS A 24 -32.31 -9.13 31.78
N LYS A 25 -31.38 -9.28 32.74
CA LYS A 25 -31.37 -10.34 33.75
C LYS A 25 -31.54 -11.74 33.15
N LYS A 26 -30.76 -12.06 32.12
CA LYS A 26 -30.79 -13.40 31.52
C LYS A 26 -30.31 -14.42 32.56
N GLU A 27 -31.07 -15.51 32.69
CA GLU A 27 -30.83 -16.51 33.72
C GLU A 27 -29.80 -17.55 33.26
N PHE A 28 -28.90 -17.93 34.17
CA PHE A 28 -27.92 -19.00 33.95
C PHE A 28 -27.80 -19.89 35.19
N TYR A 29 -27.83 -21.21 34.99
CA TYR A 29 -27.62 -22.19 36.05
C TYR A 29 -26.19 -22.72 36.02
N ALA A 30 -25.55 -22.82 37.19
CA ALA A 30 -24.19 -23.32 37.29
C ALA A 30 -23.93 -24.04 38.63
N HIS A 31 -22.70 -24.53 38.77
CA HIS A 31 -22.22 -25.31 39.92
C HIS A 31 -21.02 -24.57 40.52
N GLN A 32 -21.11 -24.16 41.79
CA GLN A 32 -20.09 -23.36 42.49
C GLN A 32 -18.71 -24.01 42.37
N LEU A 33 -18.61 -25.32 42.66
CA LEU A 33 -17.36 -26.08 42.53
C LEU A 33 -16.74 -25.99 41.12
N VAL A 34 -17.55 -26.09 40.06
CA VAL A 34 -17.06 -26.03 38.68
C VAL A 34 -16.51 -24.65 38.36
N LEU A 35 -17.17 -23.59 38.83
CA LEU A 35 -16.73 -22.21 38.61
C LEU A 35 -15.46 -21.89 39.41
N SER A 36 -15.38 -22.34 40.67
CA SER A 36 -14.20 -22.18 41.53
C SER A 36 -12.97 -22.88 40.95
N LEU A 37 -13.14 -24.08 40.38
CA LEU A 37 -12.06 -24.78 39.67
C LEU A 37 -11.61 -24.07 38.38
N ALA A 38 -12.43 -23.19 37.83
CA ALA A 38 -12.13 -22.44 36.63
C ALA A 38 -11.50 -21.06 36.93
N SER A 39 -11.85 -20.45 38.07
CA SER A 39 -11.45 -19.08 38.43
C SER A 39 -11.20 -18.93 39.93
N PRO A 40 -10.05 -18.38 40.33
CA PRO A 40 -9.77 -18.10 41.75
C PRO A 40 -10.71 -17.03 42.34
N VAL A 41 -11.20 -16.10 41.52
CA VAL A 41 -12.15 -15.07 41.98
C VAL A 41 -13.49 -15.71 42.35
N TRP A 42 -13.97 -16.67 41.56
CA TRP A 42 -15.17 -17.43 41.92
C TRP A 42 -14.95 -18.30 43.16
N GLU A 43 -13.75 -18.88 43.33
CA GLU A 43 -13.40 -19.59 44.57
C GLU A 43 -13.49 -18.68 45.80
N GLU A 44 -12.96 -17.45 45.72
CA GLU A 44 -13.06 -16.48 46.82
C GLU A 44 -14.50 -16.00 47.08
N ILE A 45 -15.31 -15.82 46.03
CA ILE A 45 -16.71 -15.40 46.17
C ILE A 45 -17.55 -16.47 46.87
N PHE A 46 -17.35 -17.74 46.50
CA PHE A 46 -18.14 -18.84 47.06
C PHE A 46 -17.57 -19.38 48.37
N TYR A 47 -16.26 -19.30 48.57
CA TYR A 47 -15.56 -19.86 49.72
C TYR A 47 -14.58 -18.86 50.36
N PRO A 48 -15.05 -17.69 50.83
CA PRO A 48 -14.19 -16.63 51.36
C PRO A 48 -13.46 -17.03 52.65
N ASN A 49 -14.08 -17.87 53.49
CA ASN A 49 -13.52 -18.39 54.73
C ASN A 49 -13.28 -19.91 54.60
N LYS A 50 -12.09 -20.30 54.14
CA LYS A 50 -11.69 -21.71 53.87
C LYS A 50 -11.76 -22.67 55.08
N TRP A 51 -12.12 -22.18 56.27
CA TRP A 51 -12.00 -22.87 57.56
C TRP A 51 -13.29 -22.87 58.40
N GLU A 52 -14.37 -22.25 57.93
CA GLU A 52 -15.69 -22.29 58.58
C GLU A 52 -16.68 -23.01 57.66
N GLU A 53 -17.41 -24.00 58.21
CA GLU A 53 -18.51 -24.64 57.49
C GLU A 53 -19.64 -23.62 57.27
N GLN A 54 -19.76 -23.12 56.05
CA GLN A 54 -20.93 -22.36 55.64
C GLN A 54 -22.05 -23.32 55.25
N GLU A 55 -23.11 -23.37 56.05
CA GLU A 55 -24.36 -24.07 55.70
C GLU A 55 -25.10 -23.30 54.60
N THR A 56 -24.65 -23.45 53.35
CA THR A 56 -25.43 -22.98 52.18
C THR A 56 -26.54 -23.98 51.89
N ILE A 57 -27.67 -23.86 52.59
CA ILE A 57 -28.88 -24.64 52.32
C ILE A 57 -29.71 -23.89 51.26
N GLY A 58 -29.54 -24.25 49.99
CA GLY A 58 -30.35 -23.74 48.88
C GLY A 58 -29.56 -23.18 47.70
N MET A 59 -30.29 -22.78 46.64
CA MET A 59 -29.70 -22.21 45.43
C MET A 59 -29.28 -20.76 45.67
N VAL A 60 -27.99 -20.46 45.49
CA VAL A 60 -27.45 -19.10 45.63
C VAL A 60 -27.81 -18.28 44.38
N GLU A 61 -28.34 -17.06 44.56
CA GLU A 61 -28.67 -16.17 43.45
C GLU A 61 -27.71 -14.98 43.37
N ILE A 62 -27.09 -14.77 42.20
CA ILE A 62 -26.12 -13.68 41.97
C ILE A 62 -26.57 -12.83 40.78
N SER A 63 -26.63 -11.52 40.94
CA SER A 63 -26.98 -10.58 39.88
C SER A 63 -25.77 -9.76 39.44
N LEU A 64 -25.44 -9.81 38.14
CA LEU A 64 -24.33 -9.09 37.52
C LEU A 64 -24.87 -8.27 36.33
N PRO A 65 -25.46 -7.09 36.58
CA PRO A 65 -26.16 -6.32 35.56
C PRO A 65 -25.22 -5.73 34.49
N ASP A 66 -23.95 -5.52 34.83
CA ASP A 66 -22.94 -4.92 33.94
C ASP A 66 -22.16 -5.96 33.14
N LEU A 67 -22.36 -7.26 33.43
CA LEU A 67 -21.67 -8.34 32.74
C LEU A 67 -22.37 -8.70 31.43
N ASP A 68 -21.58 -8.85 30.36
CA ASP A 68 -22.06 -9.29 29.05
C ASP A 68 -22.44 -10.78 29.06
N CYS A 69 -23.62 -11.10 28.54
CA CYS A 69 -24.15 -12.47 28.51
C CYS A 69 -23.28 -13.41 27.66
N VAL A 70 -22.72 -12.92 26.55
CA VAL A 70 -21.92 -13.75 25.63
C VAL A 70 -20.60 -14.14 26.28
N SER A 71 -19.95 -13.19 26.95
CA SER A 71 -18.75 -13.45 27.76
C SER A 71 -18.97 -14.53 28.80
N PHE A 72 -20.10 -14.45 29.52
CA PHE A 72 -20.44 -15.41 30.56
C PHE A 72 -20.77 -16.80 29.99
N GLU A 73 -21.50 -16.87 28.87
CA GLU A 73 -21.75 -18.13 28.16
C GLU A 73 -20.46 -18.81 27.75
N LEU A 74 -19.54 -18.09 27.09
CA LEU A 74 -18.24 -18.61 26.67
C LEU A 74 -17.42 -19.11 27.86
N PHE A 75 -17.47 -18.40 28.99
CA PHE A 75 -16.85 -18.84 30.23
C PHE A 75 -17.45 -20.16 30.73
N LEU A 76 -18.78 -20.29 30.79
CA LEU A 76 -19.43 -21.53 31.20
C LEU A 76 -19.09 -22.67 30.24
N GLU A 77 -19.11 -22.44 28.93
CA GLU A 77 -18.70 -23.46 27.96
C GLU A 77 -17.27 -23.94 28.23
N TYR A 78 -16.34 -23.03 28.50
CA TYR A 78 -14.99 -23.38 28.88
C TYR A 78 -14.93 -24.16 30.20
N ALA A 79 -15.62 -23.70 31.24
CA ALA A 79 -15.57 -24.29 32.57
C ALA A 79 -16.05 -25.75 32.55
N TYR A 80 -17.07 -26.05 31.75
CA TYR A 80 -17.68 -27.39 31.68
C TYR A 80 -17.08 -28.28 30.59
N LYS A 81 -16.79 -27.74 29.40
CA LYS A 81 -16.37 -28.53 28.23
C LYS A 81 -14.86 -28.47 27.97
N ARG A 82 -14.13 -27.56 28.63
CA ARG A 82 -12.71 -27.25 28.39
C ARG A 82 -12.39 -26.92 26.92
N ARG A 83 -13.39 -26.44 26.18
CA ARG A 83 -13.30 -26.04 24.77
C ARG A 83 -13.86 -24.64 24.62
N ILE A 84 -13.24 -23.88 23.72
CA ILE A 84 -13.68 -22.53 23.34
C ILE A 84 -13.91 -22.60 21.84
N ASP A 85 -15.18 -22.50 21.42
CA ASP A 85 -15.54 -22.38 20.01
C ASP A 85 -16.03 -20.95 19.76
N SER A 86 -15.07 -20.04 19.67
CA SER A 86 -15.33 -18.62 19.50
C SER A 86 -14.36 -18.05 18.47
N ARG A 87 -14.81 -17.03 17.73
CA ARG A 87 -14.03 -16.34 16.70
C ARG A 87 -14.27 -14.83 16.80
N GLY A 88 -13.29 -14.05 16.38
CA GLY A 88 -13.38 -12.58 16.35
C GLY A 88 -13.67 -11.98 17.73
N ASP A 89 -14.70 -11.14 17.80
CA ASP A 89 -15.14 -10.41 18.99
C ASP A 89 -15.37 -11.29 20.23
N GLY A 90 -15.85 -12.53 20.04
CA GLY A 90 -16.06 -13.44 21.16
C GLY A 90 -14.77 -13.88 21.88
N ILE A 91 -13.65 -14.01 21.15
CA ILE A 91 -12.33 -14.32 21.76
C ILE A 91 -11.86 -13.13 22.61
N PHE A 92 -12.07 -11.91 22.09
CA PHE A 92 -11.70 -10.69 22.79
C PHE A 92 -12.48 -10.52 24.08
N LYS A 93 -13.81 -10.63 24.02
CA LYS A 93 -14.70 -10.59 25.19
C LYS A 93 -14.34 -11.63 26.25
N LEU A 94 -14.04 -12.85 25.82
CA LEU A 94 -13.58 -13.91 26.74
C LEU A 94 -12.23 -13.57 27.38
N TYR A 95 -11.32 -12.89 26.68
CA TYR A 95 -10.08 -12.39 27.28
C TYR A 95 -10.37 -11.36 28.39
N LEU A 96 -11.25 -10.39 28.15
CA LEU A 96 -11.64 -9.38 29.16
C LEU A 96 -12.20 -10.05 30.41
N PHE A 97 -13.06 -11.05 30.20
CA PHE A 97 -13.61 -11.86 31.28
C PHE A 97 -12.49 -12.59 32.04
N ALA A 98 -11.60 -13.26 31.32
CA ALA A 98 -10.50 -13.99 31.92
C ALA A 98 -9.52 -13.11 32.70
N GLU A 99 -9.32 -11.86 32.28
CA GLU A 99 -8.58 -10.83 33.04
C GLU A 99 -9.26 -10.56 34.38
N HIS A 100 -10.53 -10.16 34.33
CA HIS A 100 -11.30 -9.75 35.49
C HIS A 100 -11.45 -10.87 36.54
N TYR A 101 -11.53 -12.12 36.08
CA TYR A 101 -11.74 -13.30 36.93
C TYR A 101 -10.46 -14.13 37.18
N GLY A 102 -9.26 -13.59 36.89
CA GLY A 102 -7.99 -14.23 37.24
C GLY A 102 -7.69 -15.55 36.49
N MET A 103 -8.22 -15.73 35.29
CA MET A 103 -8.17 -17.00 34.54
C MET A 103 -6.97 -17.06 33.58
N HIS A 104 -5.76 -17.16 34.12
CA HIS A 104 -4.51 -17.06 33.35
C HIS A 104 -4.42 -18.00 32.13
N LYS A 105 -4.86 -19.27 32.25
CA LYS A 105 -4.82 -20.23 31.14
C LYS A 105 -5.69 -19.80 29.95
N ILE A 106 -6.86 -19.21 30.22
CA ILE A 106 -7.74 -18.67 29.17
C ILE A 106 -7.11 -17.43 28.56
N LYS A 107 -6.54 -16.53 29.37
CA LYS A 107 -5.83 -15.35 28.86
C LYS A 107 -4.76 -15.76 27.84
N THR A 108 -3.91 -16.73 28.20
CA THR A 108 -2.86 -17.23 27.30
C THR A 108 -3.44 -17.86 26.03
N TYR A 109 -4.51 -18.65 26.15
CA TYR A 109 -5.18 -19.23 24.98
C TYR A 109 -5.75 -18.15 24.06
N CYS A 110 -6.49 -17.19 24.61
CA CYS A 110 -7.11 -16.10 23.86
C CYS A 110 -6.04 -15.23 23.19
N SER A 111 -4.92 -14.92 23.86
CA SER A 111 -3.79 -14.22 23.25
C SER A 111 -3.22 -14.95 22.03
N LYS A 112 -3.03 -16.27 22.11
CA LYS A 112 -2.53 -17.06 20.98
C LYS A 112 -3.54 -17.16 19.83
N ALA A 113 -4.80 -17.41 20.17
CA ALA A 113 -5.89 -17.50 19.20
C ALA A 113 -6.12 -16.15 18.49
N PHE A 114 -5.94 -15.06 19.21
CA PHE A 114 -5.98 -13.70 18.68
C PHE A 114 -4.90 -13.48 17.63
N LEU A 115 -3.62 -13.67 17.98
CA LEU A 115 -2.50 -13.43 17.05
C LEU A 115 -2.61 -14.27 15.77
N LYS A 116 -3.18 -15.48 15.87
CA LYS A 116 -3.41 -16.36 14.71
C LYS A 116 -4.51 -15.86 13.77
N ASN A 117 -5.47 -15.08 14.27
CA ASN A 117 -6.66 -14.64 13.54
C ASN A 117 -6.70 -13.12 13.34
N LEU A 118 -5.55 -12.45 13.46
CA LEU A 118 -5.41 -11.02 13.20
C LEU A 118 -5.77 -10.70 11.75
N ASN A 119 -6.63 -9.71 11.55
CA ASN A 119 -7.09 -9.29 10.24
C ASN A 119 -7.47 -7.79 10.23
N GLN A 120 -7.74 -7.25 9.05
CA GLN A 120 -8.13 -5.85 8.86
C GLN A 120 -9.32 -5.41 9.72
N GLY A 121 -10.30 -6.29 9.96
CA GLY A 121 -11.52 -5.95 10.69
C GLY A 121 -11.34 -5.87 12.21
N ASN A 122 -10.25 -6.41 12.75
CA ASN A 122 -10.06 -6.52 14.19
C ASN A 122 -8.75 -5.90 14.70
N CYS A 123 -7.72 -5.76 13.85
CA CYS A 123 -6.38 -5.30 14.25
C CYS A 123 -6.37 -3.98 15.04
N ILE A 124 -7.22 -3.03 14.67
CA ILE A 124 -7.31 -1.72 15.32
C ILE A 124 -7.84 -1.81 16.74
N GLU A 125 -8.97 -2.49 16.93
CA GLU A 125 -9.60 -2.63 18.26
C GLU A 125 -8.63 -3.33 19.23
N TYR A 126 -7.87 -4.29 18.72
CA TYR A 126 -6.85 -4.98 19.50
C TYR A 126 -5.61 -4.13 19.79
N TYR A 127 -5.15 -3.31 18.85
CA TYR A 127 -4.06 -2.36 19.10
C TYR A 127 -4.45 -1.38 20.22
N GLU A 128 -5.62 -0.75 20.09
CA GLU A 128 -6.14 0.20 21.07
C GLU A 128 -6.27 -0.44 22.45
N TYR A 129 -6.81 -1.65 22.50
CA TYR A 129 -6.95 -2.37 23.75
C TYR A 129 -5.61 -2.78 24.35
N GLY A 130 -4.71 -3.32 23.53
CA GLY A 130 -3.36 -3.70 23.94
C GLY A 130 -2.61 -2.51 24.53
N LYS A 131 -2.73 -1.33 23.92
CA LYS A 131 -2.16 -0.07 24.42
C LYS A 131 -2.81 0.37 25.73
N LYS A 132 -4.15 0.36 25.81
CA LYS A 132 -4.90 0.77 27.01
C LYS A 132 -4.58 -0.10 28.24
N MET A 133 -4.37 -1.39 28.04
CA MET A 133 -4.11 -2.35 29.12
C MET A 133 -2.62 -2.66 29.35
N GLY A 134 -1.71 -2.08 28.54
CA GLY A 134 -0.27 -2.35 28.64
C GLY A 134 0.16 -3.75 28.18
N ILE A 135 -0.63 -4.40 27.31
CA ILE A 135 -0.31 -5.71 26.72
C ILE A 135 0.55 -5.49 25.47
N ASN A 136 1.85 -5.32 25.68
CA ASN A 136 2.79 -4.95 24.61
C ASN A 136 2.82 -5.95 23.45
N ASP A 137 2.66 -7.24 23.70
CA ASP A 137 2.66 -8.25 22.62
C ASP A 137 1.51 -8.02 21.62
N TRP A 138 0.33 -7.63 22.10
CA TRP A 138 -0.82 -7.36 21.25
C TRP A 138 -0.64 -6.06 20.48
N ALA A 139 -0.21 -5.01 21.19
CA ALA A 139 0.03 -3.71 20.57
C ALA A 139 1.10 -3.80 19.47
N SER A 140 2.23 -4.47 19.75
CA SER A 140 3.31 -4.63 18.78
C SER A 140 2.89 -5.44 17.56
N GLN A 141 2.25 -6.60 17.75
CA GLN A 141 1.86 -7.45 16.62
C GLN A 141 0.72 -6.84 15.79
N ALA A 142 -0.25 -6.20 16.45
CA ALA A 142 -1.29 -5.46 15.75
C ALA A 142 -0.69 -4.26 14.98
N MET A 143 0.30 -3.56 15.54
CA MET A 143 0.98 -2.47 14.84
C MET A 143 1.73 -2.95 13.61
N VAL A 144 2.49 -4.05 13.70
CA VAL A 144 3.17 -4.63 12.52
C VAL A 144 2.15 -4.97 11.42
N TYR A 145 1.01 -5.55 11.78
CA TYR A 145 -0.05 -5.83 10.81
C TYR A 145 -0.64 -4.55 10.19
N ILE A 146 -0.86 -3.51 11.01
CA ILE A 146 -1.34 -2.20 10.56
C ILE A 146 -0.33 -1.56 9.62
N GLU A 147 0.96 -1.64 9.91
CA GLU A 147 2.04 -1.15 9.03
C GLU A 147 2.02 -1.85 7.67
N GLU A 148 1.96 -3.19 7.66
CA GLU A 148 1.97 -4.01 6.45
C GLU A 148 0.73 -3.83 5.56
N HIS A 149 -0.41 -3.46 6.15
CA HIS A 149 -1.71 -3.38 5.45
C HIS A 149 -2.32 -1.96 5.50
N SER A 150 -1.50 -0.94 5.76
CA SER A 150 -1.92 0.43 6.02
C SER A 150 -2.82 1.03 4.93
N ASP A 151 -2.52 0.78 3.64
CA ASP A 151 -3.34 1.24 2.51
C ASP A 151 -4.78 0.70 2.58
N THR A 152 -4.94 -0.60 2.83
CA THR A 152 -6.27 -1.24 2.93
C THR A 152 -7.04 -0.82 4.17
N ILE A 153 -6.34 -0.47 5.25
CA ILE A 153 -6.94 0.02 6.48
C ILE A 153 -7.44 1.45 6.31
N LEU A 154 -6.68 2.29 5.59
CA LEU A 154 -7.09 3.66 5.25
C LEU A 154 -8.34 3.70 4.36
N GLU A 155 -8.47 2.74 3.44
CA GLU A 155 -9.64 2.60 2.57
C GLU A 155 -10.88 2.06 3.30
N ASN A 156 -10.69 1.25 4.35
CA ASN A 156 -11.79 0.66 5.10
C ASN A 156 -12.37 1.64 6.14
N GLU A 157 -13.44 2.32 5.75
CA GLU A 157 -14.13 3.32 6.56
C GLU A 157 -14.51 2.81 7.96
N ASN A 158 -14.98 1.57 8.08
CA ASN A 158 -15.43 1.00 9.36
C ASN A 158 -14.29 0.77 10.34
N CYS A 159 -13.08 0.55 9.84
CA CYS A 159 -11.89 0.32 10.64
C CYS A 159 -11.27 1.66 11.05
N PHE A 160 -11.04 2.56 10.10
CA PHE A 160 -10.33 3.82 10.35
C PHE A 160 -11.10 4.76 11.29
N GLN A 161 -12.43 4.82 11.18
CA GLN A 161 -13.27 5.68 12.03
C GLN A 161 -13.19 5.35 13.53
N LYS A 162 -12.82 4.11 13.88
CA LYS A 162 -12.73 3.63 15.27
C LYS A 162 -11.39 3.93 15.96
N LEU A 163 -10.39 4.42 15.21
CA LEU A 163 -9.07 4.74 15.76
C LEU A 163 -9.14 5.91 16.74
N SER A 164 -8.34 5.85 17.80
CA SER A 164 -8.08 7.01 18.65
C SER A 164 -7.16 8.00 17.94
N LEU A 165 -7.25 9.27 18.35
CA LEU A 165 -6.41 10.35 17.86
C LEU A 165 -4.91 10.02 17.94
N GLU A 166 -4.49 9.43 19.07
CA GLU A 166 -3.10 9.03 19.29
C GLU A 166 -2.64 7.91 18.35
N THR A 167 -3.51 6.94 18.08
CA THR A 167 -3.17 5.85 17.15
C THR A 167 -3.09 6.36 15.72
N ILE A 168 -3.97 7.27 15.32
CA ILE A 168 -3.87 7.91 14.00
C ILE A 168 -2.53 8.62 13.87
N LYS A 169 -2.10 9.41 14.87
CA LYS A 169 -0.78 10.08 14.85
C LYS A 169 0.37 9.08 14.66
N VAL A 170 0.30 7.93 15.31
CA VAL A 170 1.29 6.85 15.14
C VAL A 170 1.24 6.30 13.71
N VAL A 171 0.06 5.98 13.18
CA VAL A 171 -0.12 5.45 11.82
C VAL A 171 0.38 6.44 10.75
N LEU A 172 0.09 7.73 10.92
CA LEU A 172 0.58 8.78 10.02
C LEU A 172 2.10 9.00 10.11
N GLY A 173 2.72 8.63 11.23
CA GLY A 173 4.16 8.70 11.43
C GLY A 173 4.95 7.51 10.86
N LEU A 174 4.26 6.51 10.29
CA LEU A 174 4.92 5.31 9.77
C LEU A 174 5.69 5.61 8.49
N GLU A 175 6.99 5.32 8.47
CA GLU A 175 7.85 5.49 7.28
C GLU A 175 7.39 4.66 6.06
N LYS A 176 6.65 3.57 6.31
CA LYS A 176 6.12 2.66 5.28
C LYS A 176 4.73 3.04 4.77
N LEU A 177 4.14 4.15 5.22
CA LEU A 177 2.85 4.61 4.71
C LEU A 177 3.02 5.18 3.30
N LEU A 178 2.67 4.42 2.26
CA LEU A 178 2.85 4.79 0.85
C LEU A 178 1.58 5.32 0.17
N SER A 179 0.53 5.59 0.94
CA SER A 179 -0.73 6.15 0.47
C SER A 179 -0.60 7.61 0.03
N LYS A 180 -1.38 8.01 -0.99
CA LYS A 180 -1.44 9.41 -1.42
C LYS A 180 -1.96 10.29 -0.27
N GLU A 181 -1.36 11.46 -0.06
CA GLU A 181 -1.76 12.42 0.99
C GLU A 181 -3.24 12.82 0.91
N ILE A 182 -3.81 12.89 -0.30
CA ILE A 182 -5.26 13.09 -0.46
C ILE A 182 -6.11 11.95 0.12
N LEU A 183 -5.68 10.69 -0.01
CA LEU A 183 -6.42 9.56 0.56
C LEU A 183 -6.35 9.61 2.08
N ILE A 184 -5.16 9.91 2.62
CA ILE A 184 -4.95 10.14 4.06
C ILE A 184 -5.88 11.25 4.56
N PHE A 185 -5.88 12.41 3.90
CA PHE A 185 -6.74 13.54 4.26
C PHE A 185 -8.23 13.19 4.17
N LYS A 186 -8.66 12.46 3.13
CA LYS A 186 -10.06 12.00 3.00
C LYS A 186 -10.45 11.06 4.14
N SER A 187 -9.58 10.14 4.53
CA SER A 187 -9.84 9.22 5.65
C SER A 187 -9.91 9.97 6.98
N LEU A 188 -9.03 10.96 7.20
CA LEU A 188 -9.08 11.85 8.36
C LEU A 188 -10.34 12.71 8.40
N LEU A 189 -10.78 13.23 7.26
CA LEU A 189 -12.03 13.99 7.15
C LEU A 189 -13.24 13.13 7.54
N LYS A 190 -13.31 11.88 7.05
CA LYS A 190 -14.37 10.94 7.43
C LYS A 190 -14.31 10.58 8.91
N TRP A 191 -13.12 10.35 9.45
CA TRP A 191 -12.93 10.13 10.88
C TRP A 191 -13.41 11.32 11.70
N ALA A 192 -13.03 12.55 11.33
CA ALA A 192 -13.43 13.77 12.03
C ALA A 192 -14.94 14.00 11.98
N GLN A 193 -15.59 13.68 10.85
CA GLN A 193 -17.05 13.69 10.72
C GLN A 193 -17.71 12.70 11.68
N TYR A 194 -17.22 11.45 11.72
CA TYR A 194 -17.73 10.42 12.62
C TYR A 194 -17.56 10.81 14.10
N GLN A 195 -16.39 11.31 14.50
CA GLN A 195 -16.14 11.74 15.88
C GLN A 195 -17.03 12.92 16.28
N LYS A 196 -17.27 13.87 15.36
CA LYS A 196 -18.19 14.99 15.59
C LYS A 196 -19.63 14.51 15.81
N GLU A 197 -20.09 13.53 15.02
CA GLU A 197 -21.43 12.93 15.18
C GLU A 197 -21.56 12.13 16.49
N ALA A 198 -20.52 11.38 16.86
CA ALA A 198 -20.47 10.63 18.11
C ALA A 198 -20.48 11.55 19.34
N ASN A 199 -19.71 12.64 19.29
CA ASN A 199 -19.57 13.62 20.37
C ASN A 199 -20.71 14.65 20.42
N TYR A 200 -21.64 14.67 19.45
CA TYR A 200 -22.83 15.54 19.49
C TYR A 200 -23.72 15.28 20.73
N LYS A 201 -23.54 14.13 21.40
CA LYS A 201 -24.29 13.72 22.61
C LYS A 201 -23.70 14.23 23.92
N THR A 202 -22.48 14.76 23.89
CA THR A 202 -21.76 15.34 25.02
C THR A 202 -21.62 16.81 24.70
N ASP A 203 -22.18 17.74 25.49
CA ASP A 203 -22.34 19.19 25.22
C ASP A 203 -21.10 20.02 24.78
N GLU A 204 -19.96 19.40 24.47
CA GLU A 204 -18.79 20.02 23.85
C GLU A 204 -18.99 20.25 22.34
N LYS A 205 -18.94 21.52 21.92
CA LYS A 205 -18.91 21.92 20.50
C LYS A 205 -17.56 21.60 19.85
N VAL A 206 -17.32 20.32 19.56
CA VAL A 206 -16.18 19.89 18.75
C VAL A 206 -16.47 20.22 17.28
N THR A 207 -15.54 20.91 16.61
CA THR A 207 -15.65 21.25 15.18
C THR A 207 -14.74 20.36 14.32
N LEU A 208 -15.00 20.28 13.02
CA LEU A 208 -14.10 19.58 12.09
C LEU A 208 -12.70 20.20 12.10
N LYS A 209 -12.63 21.55 12.17
CA LYS A 209 -11.38 22.29 12.27
C LYS A 209 -10.54 21.84 13.47
N THR A 210 -11.14 21.77 14.67
CA THR A 210 -10.43 21.38 15.89
C THR A 210 -9.95 19.93 15.87
N LEU A 211 -10.68 19.02 15.20
CA LEU A 211 -10.27 17.62 15.08
C LEU A 211 -9.16 17.43 14.06
N LEU A 212 -9.26 18.10 12.91
CA LEU A 212 -8.29 18.00 11.82
C LEU A 212 -6.99 18.76 12.12
N SER A 213 -7.05 19.83 12.93
CA SER A 213 -5.86 20.60 13.31
C SER A 213 -4.80 19.77 14.04
N GLU A 214 -5.22 18.71 14.73
CA GLU A 214 -4.34 17.76 15.45
C GLU A 214 -3.41 16.97 14.53
N PHE A 215 -3.75 16.87 13.25
CA PHE A 215 -3.00 16.09 12.27
C PHE A 215 -2.25 16.95 11.26
N LEU A 216 -2.32 18.29 11.36
CA LEU A 216 -1.72 19.20 10.38
C LEU A 216 -0.22 18.99 10.17
N ASN A 217 0.52 18.67 11.24
CA ASN A 217 1.96 18.40 11.17
C ASN A 217 2.30 17.01 10.61
N HIS A 218 1.29 16.17 10.40
CA HIS A 218 1.42 14.80 9.90
C HIS A 218 0.92 14.64 8.46
N ILE A 219 0.31 15.67 7.88
CA ILE A 219 -0.19 15.68 6.50
C ILE A 219 0.71 16.58 5.66
N ARG A 220 1.27 16.02 4.59
CA ARG A 220 2.12 16.76 3.66
C ARG A 220 1.25 17.37 2.57
N LEU A 221 0.62 18.49 2.91
CA LEU A 221 -0.24 19.26 1.99
C LEU A 221 0.48 19.65 0.69
N ASP A 222 1.81 19.61 0.69
CA ASP A 222 2.69 19.94 -0.42
C ASP A 222 2.75 18.84 -1.47
N LEU A 223 2.26 17.64 -1.16
CA LEU A 223 2.13 16.51 -2.08
C LEU A 223 0.69 16.33 -2.59
N MET A 224 -0.20 17.30 -2.31
CA MET A 224 -1.61 17.28 -2.74
C MET A 224 -1.79 18.15 -3.97
N SER A 225 -2.58 17.69 -4.94
CA SER A 225 -2.88 18.47 -6.15
C SER A 225 -3.69 19.74 -5.82
N PHE A 226 -3.74 20.69 -6.76
CA PHE A 226 -4.59 21.88 -6.61
C PHE A 226 -6.08 21.54 -6.39
N GLN A 227 -6.59 20.51 -7.08
CA GLN A 227 -7.97 20.04 -6.89
C GLN A 227 -8.16 19.43 -5.49
N ASP A 228 -7.15 18.75 -4.97
CA ASP A 228 -7.17 18.15 -3.64
C ASP A 228 -7.14 19.22 -2.53
N LEU A 229 -6.37 20.29 -2.72
CA LEU A 229 -6.31 21.42 -1.79
C LEU A 229 -7.63 22.23 -1.76
N GLN A 230 -8.43 22.22 -2.83
CA GLN A 230 -9.79 22.76 -2.78
C GLN A 230 -10.69 21.99 -1.81
N LEU A 231 -10.53 20.66 -1.72
CA LEU A 231 -11.26 19.84 -0.73
C LEU A 231 -10.84 20.22 0.69
N VAL A 232 -9.54 20.45 0.93
CA VAL A 232 -9.02 20.91 2.23
C VAL A 232 -9.64 22.26 2.61
N ASN A 233 -9.73 23.20 1.67
CA ASN A 233 -10.36 24.51 1.88
C ASN A 233 -11.82 24.42 2.33
N GLN A 234 -12.60 23.49 1.75
CA GLN A 234 -14.01 23.30 2.09
C GLN A 234 -14.24 22.86 3.55
N THR A 235 -13.21 22.33 4.24
CA THR A 235 -13.30 21.94 5.65
C THR A 235 -13.18 23.11 6.63
N GLY A 236 -12.76 24.29 6.15
CA GLY A 236 -12.47 25.46 7.00
C GLY A 236 -11.24 25.28 7.89
N LEU A 237 -10.41 24.26 7.62
CA LEU A 237 -9.18 23.97 8.36
C LEU A 237 -8.20 25.16 8.32
N PHE A 238 -8.16 25.83 7.18
CA PHE A 238 -7.40 27.04 6.94
C PHE A 238 -8.33 28.20 6.62
N SER A 239 -7.91 29.41 6.98
CA SER A 239 -8.49 30.62 6.40
C SER A 239 -8.11 30.75 4.92
N SER A 240 -8.90 31.51 4.16
CA SER A 240 -8.59 31.79 2.76
C SER A 240 -7.23 32.47 2.58
N GLU A 241 -6.77 33.23 3.58
CA GLU A 241 -5.49 33.93 3.57
C GLU A 241 -4.32 32.97 3.84
N GLU A 242 -4.43 32.07 4.83
CA GLU A 242 -3.43 31.03 5.11
C GLU A 242 -3.28 30.07 3.93
N LEU A 243 -4.39 29.68 3.28
CA LEU A 243 -4.33 28.88 2.06
C LEU A 243 -3.73 29.65 0.90
N LEU A 244 -4.02 30.95 0.77
CA LEU A 244 -3.42 31.79 -0.27
C LEU A 244 -1.91 31.90 -0.06
N GLU A 245 -1.44 32.13 1.15
CA GLU A 245 -0.01 32.10 1.49
C GLU A 245 0.62 30.73 1.22
N TYR A 246 -0.10 29.65 1.53
CA TYR A 246 0.34 28.28 1.25
C TYR A 246 0.41 28.01 -0.27
N PHE A 247 -0.58 28.45 -1.05
CA PHE A 247 -0.59 28.40 -2.50
C PHE A 247 0.53 29.24 -3.10
N ILE A 248 0.80 30.44 -2.55
CA ILE A 248 1.92 31.28 -2.95
C ILE A 248 3.25 30.60 -2.64
N LYS A 249 3.37 29.93 -1.47
CA LYS A 249 4.56 29.17 -1.09
C LYS A 249 4.76 27.93 -1.97
N LEU A 250 3.71 27.19 -2.31
CA LEU A 250 3.76 26.08 -3.28
C LEU A 250 4.10 26.57 -4.68
N ALA A 251 3.44 27.63 -5.15
CA ALA A 251 3.78 28.27 -6.41
C ALA A 251 5.21 28.83 -6.42
N ASN A 252 5.73 29.25 -5.26
CA ASN A 252 7.09 29.72 -5.11
C ASN A 252 8.11 28.59 -4.96
N ASN A 253 7.78 27.45 -4.36
CA ASN A 253 8.62 26.24 -4.34
C ASN A 253 8.66 25.58 -5.73
N ASN A 254 7.53 25.56 -6.43
CA ASN A 254 7.47 25.27 -7.86
C ASN A 254 8.24 26.33 -8.65
N LYS A 255 8.26 27.60 -8.22
CA LYS A 255 9.21 28.60 -8.73
C LYS A 255 10.64 28.42 -8.28
N ILE A 256 11.02 27.77 -7.18
CA ILE A 256 12.44 27.56 -6.84
C ILE A 256 12.97 26.35 -7.64
N ASN A 257 12.12 25.35 -7.89
CA ASN A 257 12.39 24.30 -8.87
C ASN A 257 12.30 24.79 -10.33
N THR A 258 11.57 25.87 -10.63
CA THR A 258 11.52 26.48 -11.98
C THR A 258 12.32 27.79 -12.14
N GLN A 259 12.91 28.36 -11.09
CA GLN A 259 13.79 29.55 -11.14
C GLN A 259 15.26 29.18 -11.26
N SER A 260 15.63 27.89 -11.19
CA SER A 260 16.85 27.41 -11.86
C SER A 260 16.67 27.29 -13.38
N ARG A 261 15.45 27.44 -13.91
CA ARG A 261 15.14 27.55 -15.35
C ARG A 261 14.37 28.84 -15.65
N SER A 262 14.97 29.98 -15.33
CA SER A 262 14.42 31.30 -15.68
C SER A 262 14.33 31.47 -17.20
N ARG A 263 13.19 32.00 -17.69
CA ARG A 263 13.05 32.74 -18.97
C ARG A 263 13.93 32.21 -20.12
N GLY A 264 13.57 31.02 -20.56
CA GLY A 264 14.09 30.33 -21.72
C GLY A 264 13.58 28.91 -21.59
N GLY A 265 12.43 28.59 -22.21
CA GLY A 265 11.95 27.22 -22.21
C GLY A 265 13.07 26.32 -22.72
N THR A 266 13.44 25.29 -21.97
CA THR A 266 14.45 24.32 -22.40
C THR A 266 14.01 23.77 -23.75
N GLN A 267 14.76 24.09 -24.81
CA GLN A 267 14.46 23.59 -26.14
C GLN A 267 14.87 22.13 -26.21
N LEU A 268 14.18 21.33 -27.02
CA LEU A 268 14.47 19.90 -27.16
C LEU A 268 15.94 19.64 -27.54
N GLU A 269 16.54 20.54 -28.31
CA GLU A 269 17.95 20.51 -28.75
C GLU A 269 18.97 20.63 -27.60
N ASP A 270 18.52 21.14 -26.44
CA ASP A 270 19.36 21.33 -25.25
C ASP A 270 19.41 20.09 -24.36
N LEU A 271 18.41 19.21 -24.45
CA LEU A 271 18.30 18.01 -23.61
C LEU A 271 19.41 17.01 -23.93
N LYS A 272 20.14 16.59 -22.89
CA LYS A 272 21.16 15.54 -22.99
C LYS A 272 20.54 14.20 -22.66
N VAL A 273 20.56 13.29 -23.63
CA VAL A 273 20.02 11.93 -23.49
C VAL A 273 21.15 10.91 -23.38
N LEU A 274 21.06 10.03 -22.38
CA LEU A 274 21.95 8.90 -22.20
C LEU A 274 21.23 7.60 -22.58
N LEU A 275 21.66 6.95 -23.66
CA LEU A 275 21.21 5.61 -24.05
C LEU A 275 22.11 4.56 -23.39
N LEU A 276 21.57 3.89 -22.36
CA LEU A 276 22.19 2.76 -21.69
C LEU A 276 21.68 1.46 -22.32
N ALA A 277 22.51 0.78 -23.10
CA ALA A 277 22.06 -0.36 -23.87
C ALA A 277 23.09 -1.50 -23.97
N SER A 278 22.61 -2.73 -24.02
CA SER A 278 23.42 -3.91 -24.38
C SER A 278 23.05 -4.43 -25.77
N CYS A 279 24.00 -4.85 -26.61
CA CYS A 279 23.69 -5.33 -27.96
C CYS A 279 24.73 -6.31 -28.55
N ARG A 280 24.42 -7.61 -28.50
CA ARG A 280 24.94 -8.57 -29.50
C ARG A 280 24.16 -8.47 -30.83
N GLY A 281 24.81 -7.93 -31.86
CA GLY A 281 24.23 -7.78 -33.21
C GLY A 281 24.80 -6.63 -34.05
N GLY A 282 25.83 -5.92 -33.56
CA GLY A 282 26.50 -4.84 -34.28
C GLY A 282 26.03 -3.43 -33.88
N GLU A 283 26.88 -2.44 -34.13
CA GLU A 283 26.66 -1.03 -33.78
C GLU A 283 25.38 -0.45 -34.41
N GLY A 284 24.98 -0.93 -35.60
CA GLY A 284 23.82 -0.41 -36.34
C GLY A 284 22.47 -0.53 -35.60
N ARG A 285 22.30 -1.50 -34.69
CA ARG A 285 21.08 -1.59 -33.88
C ARG A 285 21.00 -0.51 -32.80
N LEU A 286 22.13 -0.16 -32.18
CA LEU A 286 22.17 0.92 -31.19
C LEU A 286 21.99 2.27 -31.87
N GLU A 287 22.62 2.44 -33.04
CA GLU A 287 22.46 3.66 -33.83
C GLU A 287 21.00 3.84 -34.26
N HIS A 288 20.29 2.78 -34.60
CA HIS A 288 18.87 2.90 -34.93
C HIS A 288 18.00 3.39 -33.76
N ILE A 289 18.24 2.90 -32.54
CA ILE A 289 17.51 3.40 -31.37
C ILE A 289 17.82 4.89 -31.17
N LYS A 290 19.08 5.28 -31.35
CA LYS A 290 19.49 6.68 -31.33
C LYS A 290 18.79 7.50 -32.42
N GLU A 291 18.72 7.03 -33.67
CA GLU A 291 17.95 7.66 -34.74
C GLU A 291 16.50 7.86 -34.33
N SER A 292 15.83 6.83 -33.78
CA SER A 292 14.46 6.92 -33.29
C SER A 292 14.29 8.00 -32.23
N ILE A 293 15.24 8.11 -31.28
CA ILE A 293 15.21 9.15 -30.25
C ILE A 293 15.26 10.55 -30.89
N MET A 294 16.13 10.73 -31.89
CA MET A 294 16.41 12.01 -32.53
C MET A 294 15.31 12.52 -33.47
N VAL A 295 14.33 11.67 -33.87
CA VAL A 295 13.20 12.05 -34.74
C VAL A 295 12.47 13.31 -34.27
N GLY A 296 12.41 13.51 -32.96
CA GLY A 296 11.73 14.61 -32.30
C GLY A 296 12.55 15.85 -32.03
N GLY A 297 13.76 15.98 -32.59
CA GLY A 297 14.62 17.15 -32.40
C GLY A 297 15.57 17.09 -31.19
N ILE A 298 15.76 15.91 -30.59
CA ILE A 298 16.87 15.68 -29.67
C ILE A 298 18.17 15.61 -30.49
N GLU A 299 19.18 16.42 -30.17
CA GLU A 299 20.46 16.41 -30.89
C GLU A 299 21.58 15.66 -30.16
N LYS A 300 21.52 15.60 -28.81
CA LYS A 300 22.62 15.14 -27.96
C LYS A 300 22.29 13.79 -27.32
N VAL A 301 22.63 12.70 -28.03
CA VAL A 301 22.48 11.32 -27.52
C VAL A 301 23.84 10.68 -27.31
N THR A 302 24.18 10.39 -26.06
CA THR A 302 25.37 9.61 -25.67
C THR A 302 25.00 8.15 -25.48
N ILE A 303 25.77 7.23 -26.05
CA ILE A 303 25.54 5.78 -25.91
C ILE A 303 26.58 5.19 -24.96
N ILE A 304 26.14 4.39 -23.99
CA ILE A 304 27.02 3.54 -23.19
C ILE A 304 26.61 2.08 -23.32
N ASN A 305 27.61 1.24 -23.61
CA ASN A 305 27.45 -0.20 -23.59
C ASN A 305 27.49 -0.71 -22.15
N ILE A 306 26.33 -1.11 -21.62
CA ILE A 306 26.21 -1.61 -20.24
C ILE A 306 26.68 -3.07 -20.07
N GLU A 307 27.09 -3.76 -21.14
CA GLU A 307 27.70 -5.10 -21.07
C GLU A 307 29.09 -5.07 -20.42
N THR A 308 29.83 -3.98 -20.61
CA THR A 308 31.26 -3.90 -20.22
C THR A 308 31.51 -2.89 -19.11
N THR A 309 30.57 -2.00 -18.82
CA THR A 309 30.74 -0.98 -17.79
C THR A 309 29.41 -0.63 -17.11
N THR A 310 29.50 -0.21 -15.85
CA THR A 310 28.41 0.41 -15.11
C THR A 310 28.80 1.86 -14.83
N PRO A 311 28.19 2.85 -15.50
CA PRO A 311 28.50 4.26 -15.26
C PRO A 311 28.25 4.66 -13.81
N SER A 312 29.08 5.55 -13.28
CA SER A 312 28.87 6.13 -11.96
C SER A 312 27.61 6.99 -11.96
N PHE A 313 26.98 7.14 -10.80
CA PHE A 313 25.84 8.04 -10.66
C PHE A 313 26.18 9.48 -11.08
N THR A 314 27.34 10.00 -10.69
CA THR A 314 27.78 11.36 -11.06
C THR A 314 27.81 11.57 -12.57
N PHE A 315 28.26 10.56 -13.33
CA PHE A 315 28.23 10.64 -14.80
C PHE A 315 26.79 10.60 -15.33
N ILE A 316 25.94 9.72 -14.80
CA ILE A 316 24.53 9.62 -15.22
C ILE A 316 23.78 10.92 -14.91
N ASP A 317 24.09 11.56 -13.78
CA ASP A 317 23.45 12.81 -13.33
C ASP A 317 23.84 14.04 -14.18
N ASP A 318 24.80 13.95 -15.10
CA ASP A 318 25.09 15.04 -16.05
C ASP A 318 24.09 15.10 -17.22
N PHE A 319 23.17 14.13 -17.30
CA PHE A 319 22.13 14.01 -18.33
C PHE A 319 20.76 14.42 -17.81
N ASP A 320 19.84 14.75 -18.73
CA ASP A 320 18.45 15.10 -18.43
C ASP A 320 17.53 13.88 -18.52
N ILE A 321 17.85 12.96 -19.44
CA ILE A 321 17.04 11.77 -19.73
C ILE A 321 17.93 10.54 -19.86
N VAL A 322 17.47 9.41 -19.32
CA VAL A 322 18.06 8.11 -19.58
C VAL A 322 17.09 7.24 -20.38
N VAL A 323 17.60 6.57 -21.41
CA VAL A 323 16.89 5.49 -22.11
C VAL A 323 17.61 4.18 -21.78
N LEU A 324 16.92 3.25 -21.11
CA LEU A 324 17.43 1.94 -20.74
C LEU A 324 16.91 0.87 -21.69
N ARG A 325 17.84 0.10 -22.26
CA ARG A 325 17.55 -1.07 -23.08
C ARG A 325 18.44 -2.24 -22.67
N GLY A 326 17.94 -3.10 -21.78
CA GLY A 326 18.60 -4.35 -21.42
C GLY A 326 18.32 -5.46 -22.44
N ARG A 327 19.36 -6.13 -22.95
CA ARG A 327 19.21 -7.42 -23.63
C ARG A 327 18.89 -8.54 -22.65
N ASN A 328 19.58 -8.54 -21.52
CA ASN A 328 19.57 -9.50 -20.42
C ASN A 328 20.33 -8.84 -19.24
N GLY A 329 19.87 -9.04 -18.01
CA GLY A 329 20.50 -8.57 -16.76
C GLY A 329 21.88 -9.18 -16.49
N SER A 330 22.16 -10.38 -17.03
CA SER A 330 23.48 -11.02 -17.04
C SER A 330 24.47 -10.30 -17.98
N ASP A 331 23.92 -9.56 -18.95
CA ASP A 331 24.68 -8.75 -19.89
C ASP A 331 24.73 -7.28 -19.39
N MET A 332 24.42 -7.03 -18.11
CA MET A 332 24.72 -5.76 -17.45
C MET A 332 25.89 -6.01 -16.50
N ASN A 333 26.97 -5.25 -16.65
CA ASN A 333 28.20 -5.41 -15.86
C ASN A 333 27.90 -5.41 -14.34
N ASN A 334 26.97 -4.56 -13.89
CA ASN A 334 26.36 -4.66 -12.56
C ASN A 334 24.92 -4.11 -12.60
N SER A 335 23.94 -5.01 -12.70
CA SER A 335 22.51 -4.66 -12.78
C SER A 335 21.93 -4.07 -11.49
N THR A 336 22.51 -4.39 -10.32
CA THR A 336 22.05 -3.83 -9.04
C THR A 336 22.51 -2.39 -8.88
N ASP A 337 23.80 -2.11 -9.10
CA ASP A 337 24.34 -0.74 -8.99
C ASP A 337 23.71 0.18 -10.04
N LEU A 338 23.53 -0.32 -11.26
CA LEU A 338 22.85 0.44 -12.30
C LEU A 338 21.41 0.80 -11.88
N GLY A 339 20.63 -0.16 -11.36
CA GLY A 339 19.28 0.15 -10.93
C GLY A 339 19.22 1.05 -9.69
N ASN A 340 20.23 1.02 -8.82
CA ASN A 340 20.36 1.98 -7.72
C ASN A 340 20.65 3.40 -8.24
N HIS A 341 21.51 3.53 -9.26
CA HIS A 341 21.78 4.83 -9.91
C HIS A 341 20.55 5.35 -10.65
N LEU A 342 19.81 4.49 -11.35
CA LEU A 342 18.59 4.89 -12.06
C LEU A 342 17.48 5.32 -11.10
N ALA A 343 17.34 4.65 -9.95
CA ALA A 343 16.42 5.12 -8.91
C ALA A 343 16.79 6.54 -8.47
N ARG A 344 18.06 6.78 -8.11
CA ARG A 344 18.56 8.11 -7.74
C ARG A 344 18.38 9.17 -8.82
N PHE A 345 18.49 8.77 -10.08
CA PHE A 345 18.30 9.66 -11.22
C PHE A 345 16.84 10.07 -11.37
N VAL A 346 15.91 9.13 -11.23
CA VAL A 346 14.48 9.45 -11.21
C VAL A 346 14.14 10.29 -9.97
N GLU A 347 14.75 10.01 -8.82
CA GLU A 347 14.59 10.80 -7.59
C GLU A 347 15.04 12.25 -7.74
N SER A 348 16.02 12.53 -8.60
CA SER A 348 16.49 13.89 -8.87
C SER A 348 15.60 14.66 -9.87
N GLY A 349 14.41 14.14 -10.17
CA GLY A 349 13.43 14.80 -11.04
C GLY A 349 13.61 14.47 -12.53
N LYS A 350 14.45 13.50 -12.88
CA LYS A 350 14.88 13.28 -14.27
C LYS A 350 14.20 12.08 -14.93
N GLY A 351 13.94 12.23 -16.23
CA GLY A 351 13.11 11.31 -17.00
C GLY A 351 13.79 9.99 -17.36
N LEU A 352 13.07 8.87 -17.23
CA LEU A 352 13.57 7.56 -17.59
C LEU A 352 12.63 6.86 -18.58
N VAL A 353 13.16 6.41 -19.72
CA VAL A 353 12.46 5.52 -20.65
C VAL A 353 13.05 4.12 -20.56
N VAL A 354 12.23 3.13 -20.27
CA VAL A 354 12.63 1.72 -20.17
C VAL A 354 12.01 0.93 -21.32
N ILE A 355 12.85 0.36 -22.17
CA ILE A 355 12.42 -0.62 -23.16
C ILE A 355 12.34 -1.98 -22.46
N ALA A 356 11.12 -2.48 -22.27
CA ALA A 356 10.83 -3.56 -21.31
C ALA A 356 11.38 -4.93 -21.73
N ILE A 357 11.57 -5.18 -23.03
CA ILE A 357 11.89 -6.50 -23.58
C ILE A 357 13.26 -6.98 -23.09
N ASN A 358 13.18 -7.84 -22.08
CA ASN A 358 14.20 -8.46 -21.24
C ASN A 358 14.67 -7.60 -20.06
N THR A 359 14.57 -6.27 -20.12
CA THR A 359 14.85 -5.43 -18.95
C THR A 359 13.98 -5.80 -17.75
N LEU A 360 12.74 -6.25 -18.00
CA LEU A 360 11.73 -6.55 -16.97
C LEU A 360 11.28 -8.03 -16.96
N ILE A 361 12.13 -8.97 -17.37
CA ILE A 361 11.78 -10.41 -17.33
C ILE A 361 11.71 -10.93 -15.88
N ASN A 362 10.85 -11.92 -15.61
CA ASN A 362 10.70 -12.51 -14.28
C ASN A 362 11.97 -13.24 -13.79
N ASN A 363 12.83 -13.67 -14.71
CA ASN A 363 14.10 -14.29 -14.36
C ASN A 363 15.10 -13.25 -13.82
N GLU A 364 15.43 -13.36 -12.54
CA GLU A 364 16.33 -12.43 -11.85
C GLU A 364 17.72 -12.33 -12.47
N SER A 365 18.21 -13.40 -13.11
CA SER A 365 19.50 -13.36 -13.83
C SER A 365 19.45 -12.48 -15.08
N TYR A 366 18.25 -12.12 -15.56
CA TYR A 366 18.06 -11.45 -16.83
C TYR A 366 17.35 -10.09 -16.75
N ARG A 367 17.04 -9.57 -15.56
CA ARG A 367 16.42 -8.24 -15.38
C ARG A 367 17.36 -7.21 -14.76
N ILE A 368 16.97 -5.93 -14.86
CA ILE A 368 17.52 -4.88 -13.99
C ILE A 368 17.15 -5.18 -12.52
N LYS A 369 18.04 -4.83 -11.58
CA LYS A 369 17.89 -5.10 -10.14
C LYS A 369 18.02 -3.81 -9.32
N GLY A 370 18.01 -3.93 -7.99
CA GLY A 370 18.20 -2.80 -7.09
C GLY A 370 16.96 -1.92 -6.95
N ARG A 371 17.17 -0.72 -6.41
CA ARG A 371 16.12 0.20 -5.95
C ARG A 371 15.06 0.52 -7.01
N ILE A 372 15.44 0.62 -8.29
CA ILE A 372 14.49 0.89 -9.38
C ILE A 372 13.37 -0.15 -9.45
N VAL A 373 13.68 -1.41 -9.10
CA VAL A 373 12.72 -2.51 -9.04
C VAL A 373 12.13 -2.65 -7.64
N GLU A 374 12.98 -2.74 -6.62
CA GLU A 374 12.60 -3.05 -5.23
C GLU A 374 11.66 -1.99 -4.65
N GLU A 375 11.85 -0.73 -5.04
CA GLU A 375 11.02 0.37 -4.58
C GLU A 375 9.96 0.81 -5.61
N GLY A 376 9.69 0.00 -6.63
CA GLY A 376 8.50 0.12 -7.47
C GLY A 376 8.45 1.33 -8.41
N PHE A 377 9.59 1.78 -8.97
CA PHE A 377 9.60 2.86 -9.96
C PHE A 377 9.01 2.43 -11.32
N ILE A 378 9.07 1.14 -11.64
CA ILE A 378 8.62 0.58 -12.92
C ILE A 378 7.08 0.38 -12.93
N PRO A 379 6.34 0.94 -13.90
CA PRO A 379 4.89 0.77 -14.04
C PRO A 379 4.42 -0.57 -14.63
N LEU A 380 5.32 -1.41 -15.12
CA LEU A 380 4.99 -2.63 -15.85
C LEU A 380 5.38 -3.89 -15.06
N ALA A 381 4.49 -4.87 -14.99
CA ALA A 381 4.75 -6.09 -14.22
C ALA A 381 5.91 -6.90 -14.82
N PHE A 382 6.68 -7.56 -13.97
CA PHE A 382 7.60 -8.59 -14.44
C PHE A 382 6.81 -9.78 -14.97
N GLY A 383 7.31 -10.42 -16.02
CA GLY A 383 6.66 -11.57 -16.63
C GLY A 383 7.62 -12.45 -17.40
N GLU A 384 7.13 -13.61 -17.81
CA GLU A 384 7.84 -14.45 -18.77
C GLU A 384 7.95 -13.74 -20.11
N ARG A 385 9.01 -14.04 -20.86
CA ARG A 385 9.13 -13.58 -22.24
C ARG A 385 8.12 -14.35 -23.08
N LEU A 386 7.05 -13.69 -23.50
CA LEU A 386 6.05 -14.29 -24.37
C LEU A 386 6.36 -13.96 -25.82
N GLU A 387 6.65 -14.99 -26.60
CA GLU A 387 6.71 -14.93 -28.06
C GLU A 387 5.30 -15.26 -28.58
N GLN A 388 4.72 -14.35 -29.37
CA GLN A 388 3.32 -14.40 -29.79
C GLN A 388 3.20 -14.07 -31.26
N ASP A 389 2.07 -14.41 -31.89
CA ASP A 389 1.74 -13.94 -33.24
C ASP A 389 1.92 -12.43 -33.38
N GLN A 390 2.06 -11.99 -34.62
CA GLN A 390 2.07 -10.58 -35.01
C GLN A 390 1.03 -9.76 -34.21
N ARG A 391 1.47 -8.66 -33.60
CA ARG A 391 0.60 -7.71 -32.88
C ARG A 391 0.64 -6.34 -33.55
N GLN A 392 -0.42 -5.58 -33.30
CA GLN A 392 -0.52 -4.19 -33.72
C GLN A 392 -1.10 -3.34 -32.59
N LEU A 393 -0.98 -2.01 -32.71
CA LEU A 393 -1.60 -1.03 -31.84
C LEU A 393 -3.08 -1.38 -31.64
N GLY A 394 -3.48 -1.47 -30.38
CA GLY A 394 -4.85 -1.71 -29.94
C GLY A 394 -5.51 -0.41 -29.49
N GLU A 395 -6.08 -0.43 -28.29
CA GLU A 395 -6.77 0.73 -27.73
C GLU A 395 -5.75 1.79 -27.26
N ILE A 396 -6.02 3.04 -27.62
CA ILE A 396 -5.32 4.21 -27.08
C ILE A 396 -6.19 4.77 -25.96
N HIS A 397 -5.82 4.46 -24.71
CA HIS A 397 -6.60 4.84 -23.53
C HIS A 397 -6.49 6.33 -23.22
N LEU A 398 -5.36 6.96 -23.60
CA LEU A 398 -5.11 8.40 -23.44
C LEU A 398 -4.75 9.02 -24.80
N PRO A 399 -5.72 9.33 -25.67
CA PRO A 399 -5.47 9.81 -27.03
C PRO A 399 -4.78 11.18 -27.09
N GLU A 400 -5.06 12.05 -26.11
CA GLU A 400 -4.45 13.38 -26.01
C GLU A 400 -3.07 13.36 -25.31
N HIS A 401 -2.58 12.18 -24.91
CA HIS A 401 -1.29 12.07 -24.24
C HIS A 401 -0.15 12.48 -25.19
N PRO A 402 0.85 13.26 -24.76
CA PRO A 402 1.94 13.71 -25.64
C PRO A 402 2.66 12.58 -26.38
N ILE A 403 2.80 11.42 -25.74
CA ILE A 403 3.39 10.21 -26.35
C ILE A 403 2.63 9.76 -27.61
N MET A 404 1.32 9.96 -27.66
CA MET A 404 0.46 9.52 -28.77
C MET A 404 0.35 10.56 -29.89
N LYS A 405 0.97 11.73 -29.75
CA LYS A 405 0.94 12.79 -30.76
C LYS A 405 1.52 12.29 -32.09
N GLY A 406 0.67 12.18 -33.10
CA GLY A 406 1.07 11.73 -34.44
C GLY A 406 1.20 10.22 -34.61
N VAL A 407 0.91 9.42 -33.57
CA VAL A 407 0.92 7.95 -33.64
C VAL A 407 -0.44 7.46 -34.16
N GLN A 408 -0.44 6.79 -35.31
CA GLN A 408 -1.65 6.24 -35.94
C GLN A 408 -1.59 4.71 -36.05
N THR A 409 -0.39 4.16 -36.28
CA THR A 409 -0.18 2.74 -36.53
C THR A 409 1.08 2.25 -35.83
N PHE A 410 1.05 1.02 -35.32
CA PHE A 410 2.24 0.34 -34.84
C PHE A 410 2.04 -1.17 -35.03
N LYS A 411 2.99 -1.86 -35.65
CA LYS A 411 2.82 -3.28 -35.99
C LYS A 411 4.14 -4.03 -36.02
N THR A 412 4.16 -5.25 -35.47
CA THR A 412 5.33 -6.14 -35.53
C THR A 412 5.39 -6.92 -36.85
N LYS A 413 6.57 -7.43 -37.20
CA LYS A 413 6.80 -8.14 -38.46
C LYS A 413 6.23 -9.56 -38.43
N ASP A 414 6.86 -10.48 -37.72
CA ASP A 414 6.50 -11.90 -37.71
C ASP A 414 5.85 -12.30 -36.38
N TYR A 415 6.43 -11.83 -35.27
CA TYR A 415 5.96 -12.13 -33.92
C TYR A 415 6.21 -10.96 -32.97
N THR A 416 5.55 -10.95 -31.82
CA THR A 416 5.78 -9.93 -30.79
C THR A 416 6.43 -10.56 -29.58
N HIS A 417 7.49 -9.90 -29.09
CA HIS A 417 7.98 -10.12 -27.73
C HIS A 417 7.34 -9.09 -26.80
N VAL A 418 6.75 -9.55 -25.72
CA VAL A 418 6.14 -8.71 -24.69
C VAL A 418 6.50 -9.27 -23.33
N ILE A 419 6.62 -8.37 -22.37
CA ILE A 419 6.87 -8.68 -20.97
C ILE A 419 5.88 -7.89 -20.14
N GLY A 420 5.34 -8.48 -19.08
CA GLY A 420 4.36 -7.81 -18.25
C GLY A 420 3.03 -7.64 -18.97
N THR A 421 2.09 -8.51 -18.64
CA THR A 421 0.74 -8.47 -19.22
C THR A 421 -0.21 -7.56 -18.43
N ARG A 422 0.31 -6.83 -17.43
CA ARG A 422 -0.45 -5.92 -16.57
C ARG A 422 0.38 -4.73 -16.11
N VAL A 423 -0.32 -3.63 -15.85
CA VAL A 423 0.23 -2.42 -15.22
C VAL A 423 0.28 -2.62 -13.71
N LEU A 424 1.37 -2.19 -13.07
CA LEU A 424 1.56 -2.23 -11.62
C LEU A 424 0.93 -1.02 -10.94
N ASN A 425 0.74 -1.10 -9.62
CA ASN A 425 0.09 -0.04 -8.86
C ASN A 425 0.80 1.32 -9.02
N GLY A 426 0.01 2.37 -9.20
CA GLY A 426 0.48 3.73 -9.50
C GLY A 426 0.98 3.94 -10.94
N GLY A 427 0.94 2.94 -11.80
CA GLY A 427 1.21 3.09 -13.23
C GLY A 427 -0.05 3.45 -14.03
N THR A 428 0.13 4.24 -15.08
CA THR A 428 -0.92 4.62 -16.02
C THR A 428 -0.71 3.86 -17.34
N LEU A 429 -1.79 3.29 -17.88
CA LEU A 429 -1.78 2.67 -19.21
C LEU A 429 -2.13 3.73 -20.27
N ILE A 430 -1.22 3.99 -21.20
CA ILE A 430 -1.42 4.98 -22.28
C ILE A 430 -2.00 4.30 -23.53
N ALA A 431 -1.42 3.17 -23.92
CA ALA A 431 -1.86 2.39 -25.07
C ALA A 431 -1.66 0.88 -24.83
N SER A 432 -2.52 0.08 -25.45
CA SER A 432 -2.46 -1.38 -25.43
C SER A 432 -2.14 -1.96 -26.81
N TRP A 433 -1.65 -3.19 -26.82
CA TRP A 433 -1.68 -4.05 -28.00
C TRP A 433 -3.12 -4.46 -28.31
N ASN A 434 -3.38 -4.92 -29.53
CA ASN A 434 -4.72 -5.36 -29.97
C ASN A 434 -5.33 -6.54 -29.19
N ASN A 435 -4.59 -7.15 -28.26
CA ASN A 435 -5.10 -8.16 -27.31
C ASN A 435 -5.33 -7.60 -25.89
N GLY A 436 -5.24 -6.29 -25.71
CA GLY A 436 -5.42 -5.60 -24.42
C GLY A 436 -4.19 -5.61 -23.51
N TRP A 437 -3.06 -6.22 -23.91
CA TRP A 437 -1.85 -6.16 -23.09
C TRP A 437 -1.18 -4.79 -23.17
N PRO A 438 -0.46 -4.35 -22.12
CA PRO A 438 0.18 -3.04 -22.12
C PRO A 438 1.21 -2.89 -23.24
N LEU A 439 1.11 -1.80 -24.01
CA LEU A 439 2.10 -1.38 -24.99
C LEU A 439 2.95 -0.21 -24.47
N ILE A 440 2.30 0.81 -23.91
CA ILE A 440 2.93 2.00 -23.34
C ILE A 440 2.35 2.27 -21.96
N THR A 441 3.21 2.39 -20.96
CA THR A 441 2.82 2.75 -19.59
C THR A 441 3.73 3.81 -19.02
N GLU A 442 3.24 4.61 -18.09
CA GLU A 442 4.04 5.59 -17.37
C GLU A 442 3.83 5.51 -15.85
N LYS A 443 4.76 6.07 -15.08
CA LYS A 443 4.61 6.32 -13.65
C LYS A 443 5.52 7.43 -13.19
N THR A 444 4.95 8.37 -12.45
CA THR A 444 5.68 9.29 -11.58
C THR A 444 5.47 8.79 -10.16
N LYS A 445 6.54 8.27 -9.54
CA LYS A 445 6.43 7.56 -8.25
C LYS A 445 5.97 8.49 -7.12
N GLN A 446 6.46 9.73 -7.11
CA GLN A 446 6.04 10.80 -6.21
C GLN A 446 6.29 12.16 -6.85
N GLU A 447 5.66 13.21 -6.33
CA GLU A 447 5.90 14.58 -6.79
C GLU A 447 7.38 14.99 -6.63
N GLY A 448 7.90 15.72 -7.61
CA GLY A 448 9.31 16.11 -7.68
C GLY A 448 10.24 15.01 -8.21
N TYR A 449 9.78 13.75 -8.35
CA TYR A 449 10.54 12.73 -9.08
C TYR A 449 10.23 12.79 -10.57
N GLY A 450 11.19 12.34 -11.37
CA GLY A 450 11.01 12.18 -12.79
C GLY A 450 10.01 11.08 -13.13
N THR A 451 9.53 11.13 -14.36
CA THR A 451 8.58 10.15 -14.88
C THR A 451 9.31 8.97 -15.53
N VAL A 452 8.83 7.76 -15.24
CA VAL A 452 9.29 6.53 -15.88
C VAL A 452 8.29 6.08 -16.92
N VAL A 453 8.68 6.02 -18.18
CA VAL A 453 7.89 5.44 -19.28
C VAL A 453 8.43 4.05 -19.61
N CYS A 454 7.55 3.05 -19.73
CA CYS A 454 7.91 1.73 -20.23
C CYS A 454 7.30 1.47 -21.61
N LEU A 455 8.15 1.03 -22.54
CA LEU A 455 7.78 0.62 -23.89
C LEU A 455 7.86 -0.90 -24.00
N ASN A 456 6.72 -1.56 -24.17
CA ASN A 456 6.60 -3.01 -24.18
C ASN A 456 6.67 -3.61 -25.59
N PHE A 457 7.70 -3.22 -26.33
CA PHE A 457 7.97 -3.70 -27.69
C PHE A 457 9.47 -3.70 -28.00
N HIS A 458 9.86 -4.36 -29.09
CA HIS A 458 11.27 -4.47 -29.46
C HIS A 458 11.71 -3.17 -30.12
N PRO A 459 12.77 -2.48 -29.69
CA PRO A 459 12.99 -1.09 -30.07
C PRO A 459 13.59 -0.93 -31.48
N ILE A 460 13.61 -2.00 -32.29
CA ILE A 460 14.24 -2.03 -33.60
C ILE A 460 13.19 -2.29 -34.67
N SER A 461 13.28 -1.57 -35.78
CA SER A 461 12.44 -1.78 -36.96
C SER A 461 13.06 -2.71 -38.01
N THR A 462 12.23 -3.08 -38.99
CA THR A 462 12.65 -3.80 -40.18
C THR A 462 13.58 -3.00 -41.10
N LYS A 463 13.79 -1.69 -40.87
CA LYS A 463 14.75 -0.85 -41.61
C LYS A 463 16.19 -1.37 -41.49
N ILE A 464 16.54 -1.97 -40.34
CA ILE A 464 17.92 -2.30 -39.97
C ILE A 464 18.19 -3.81 -39.98
N THR A 465 17.15 -4.63 -39.91
CA THR A 465 17.28 -6.09 -39.79
C THR A 465 16.01 -6.74 -40.33
N SER A 466 16.07 -7.21 -41.58
CA SER A 466 14.95 -7.92 -42.22
C SER A 466 14.76 -9.34 -41.67
N ASP A 467 15.77 -9.88 -40.99
CA ASP A 467 15.82 -11.20 -40.35
C ASP A 467 15.28 -11.21 -38.91
N CYS A 468 15.06 -10.06 -38.29
CA CYS A 468 14.52 -10.00 -36.93
C CYS A 468 12.99 -10.05 -36.92
N GLY A 469 12.41 -11.23 -36.69
CA GLY A 469 10.94 -11.40 -36.72
C GLY A 469 10.16 -10.61 -35.67
N LYS A 470 10.81 -10.19 -34.57
CA LYS A 470 10.23 -9.31 -33.54
C LYS A 470 10.34 -7.82 -33.81
N ALA A 471 11.00 -7.42 -34.89
CA ALA A 471 11.09 -6.01 -35.26
C ALA A 471 9.71 -5.45 -35.60
N TRP A 472 9.51 -4.15 -35.40
CA TRP A 472 8.32 -3.47 -35.90
C TRP A 472 8.51 -3.03 -37.36
N LEU A 473 7.41 -2.94 -38.10
CA LEU A 473 7.41 -2.62 -39.52
C LEU A 473 7.79 -1.15 -39.74
N GLN A 474 8.81 -0.89 -40.55
CA GLN A 474 9.37 0.45 -40.77
C GLN A 474 8.36 1.50 -41.26
N GLU A 475 7.25 1.07 -41.85
CA GLU A 475 6.15 1.93 -42.31
C GLU A 475 5.18 2.35 -41.19
N THR A 476 5.42 1.91 -39.95
CA THR A 476 4.60 2.24 -38.78
C THR A 476 5.33 3.17 -37.81
N ASP A 477 4.61 3.72 -36.83
CA ASP A 477 5.04 4.87 -36.03
C ASP A 477 5.94 4.52 -34.83
N GLY A 478 6.72 3.45 -34.92
CA GLY A 478 7.61 2.99 -33.84
C GLY A 478 8.65 4.04 -33.43
N ASP A 479 9.24 4.73 -34.40
CA ASP A 479 10.18 5.83 -34.16
C ASP A 479 9.51 7.00 -33.42
N ILE A 480 8.29 7.36 -33.83
CA ILE A 480 7.51 8.44 -33.21
C ILE A 480 7.18 8.10 -31.75
N ILE A 481 6.79 6.85 -31.47
CA ILE A 481 6.52 6.40 -30.10
C ILE A 481 7.76 6.54 -29.21
N ILE A 482 8.94 6.08 -29.68
CA ILE A 482 10.20 6.20 -28.94
C ILE A 482 10.54 7.68 -28.71
N SER A 483 10.49 8.49 -29.77
CA SER A 483 10.86 9.90 -29.69
C SER A 483 9.92 10.69 -28.77
N ASN A 484 8.62 10.54 -28.91
CA ASN A 484 7.66 11.25 -28.06
C ASN A 484 7.80 10.84 -26.60
N SER A 485 8.15 9.58 -26.32
CA SER A 485 8.42 9.11 -24.95
C SER A 485 9.61 9.82 -24.33
N VAL A 486 10.70 10.01 -25.09
CA VAL A 486 11.89 10.72 -24.62
C VAL A 486 11.62 12.21 -24.41
N GLN A 487 10.94 12.87 -25.36
CA GLN A 487 10.57 14.28 -25.22
C GLN A 487 9.65 14.50 -24.02
N TYR A 488 8.67 13.62 -23.84
CA TYR A 488 7.72 13.72 -22.75
C TYR A 488 8.41 13.68 -21.40
N VAL A 489 9.28 12.69 -21.14
CA VAL A 489 9.95 12.58 -19.84
C VAL A 489 11.02 13.66 -19.59
N GLY A 490 11.44 14.42 -20.61
CA GLY A 490 12.40 15.51 -20.47
C GLY A 490 11.80 16.91 -20.31
N LEU A 491 10.50 17.06 -20.62
CA LEU A 491 9.80 18.35 -20.63
C LEU A 491 8.79 18.53 -19.49
N ILE A 492 8.41 17.44 -18.83
CA ILE A 492 7.58 17.44 -17.62
C ILE A 492 8.46 17.49 -16.37
#